data_AF-D0SJP2-F1
#
_entry.id   AF-D0SJP2-F1
#
_cell.length_a   1.000
_cell.length_b   1.000
_cell.length_c   1.000
_cell.angle_alpha   90.00
_cell.angle_beta   90.00
_cell.angle_gamma   90.00
#
_symmetry.space_group_name_H-M   'P 1'
#
loop_
_entity.id
_entity.type
_entity.pdbx_description
1 polymer ?
#
loop_
_entity_poly.entity_id
_entity_poly.type
_entity_poly.pdbx_seq_one_letter_code
_entity_poly.pdbx_strand_id
1 'polypeptide(L)' 'MKNCKHCEAEELIKSYGGLAEAKAYMTRYFKLNGAFRKDYPKTGKFITQQMSALQNAIAVMEQSQ' A
#
# COMPACT_ATOMS: atom_id res chain seq x y z
N MET A 1 -5.31 14.60 20.13
CA MET A 1 -4.65 13.43 19.50
C MET A 1 -3.74 13.97 18.41
N LYS A 2 -2.41 13.89 18.56
CA LYS A 2 -1.47 14.42 17.56
C LYS A 2 -1.61 13.59 16.29
N ASN A 3 -1.78 14.25 15.15
CA ASN A 3 -1.76 13.69 13.80
C ASN A 3 -0.45 12.93 13.57
N CYS A 4 -0.41 11.68 13.97
CA CYS A 4 0.77 10.84 13.86
C CYS A 4 0.63 10.05 12.56
N LYS A 5 1.10 10.65 11.46
CA LYS A 5 1.18 9.97 10.15
C LYS A 5 1.93 8.63 10.25
N HIS A 6 2.90 8.55 11.16
CA HIS A 6 3.59 7.32 11.49
C HIS A 6 2.67 6.27 12.14
N CYS A 7 1.76 6.68 13.02
CA CYS A 7 0.85 5.78 13.73
C CYS A 7 -0.21 5.21 12.79
N GLU A 8 -0.79 6.04 11.91
CA GLU A 8 -1.71 5.56 10.87
C GLU A 8 -1.00 4.63 9.89
N ALA A 9 0.25 4.94 9.52
CA ALA A 9 1.06 4.06 8.69
C ALA A 9 1.36 2.74 9.40
N GLU A 10 1.71 2.77 10.69
CA GLU A 10 2.02 1.59 11.47
C GLU A 10 0.80 0.68 11.67
N GLU A 11 -0.38 1.23 11.96
CA GLU A 11 -1.63 0.49 12.04
C GLU A 11 -1.98 -0.18 10.70
N LEU A 12 -1.86 0.57 9.60
CA LEU A 12 -2.08 0.01 8.28
C LEU A 12 -1.08 -1.12 7.99
N ILE A 13 0.21 -0.91 8.24
CA ILE A 13 1.25 -1.92 8.02
C ILE A 13 1.01 -3.17 8.88
N LYS A 14 0.59 -3.01 10.14
CA LYS A 14 0.21 -4.13 11.03
C LYS A 14 -0.96 -4.93 10.48
N SER A 15 -1.95 -4.27 9.88
CA SER A 15 -3.10 -4.96 9.25
C SER A 15 -2.70 -5.88 8.08
N TYR A 16 -1.55 -5.62 7.46
CA TYR A 16 -0.95 -6.46 6.42
C TYR A 16 0.03 -7.52 6.95
N GLY A 17 0.16 -7.68 8.27
CA GLY A 17 1.13 -8.62 8.87
C GLY A 17 2.53 -8.04 9.11
N GLY A 18 2.70 -6.72 8.96
CA GLY A 18 3.97 -6.02 9.18
C GLY A 18 4.64 -5.58 7.87
N LEU A 19 5.78 -4.88 7.99
CA LEU A 19 6.42 -4.18 6.86
C LEU A 19 6.84 -5.14 5.73
N ALA A 20 7.38 -6.30 6.08
CA ALA A 20 7.82 -7.31 5.10
C ALA A 20 6.64 -7.84 4.28
N GLU A 21 5.53 -8.17 4.94
CA GLU A 21 4.33 -8.69 4.28
C GLU A 21 3.62 -7.61 3.45
N ALA A 22 3.55 -6.38 3.96
CA ALA A 22 3.04 -5.23 3.22
C ALA A 22 3.81 -5.01 1.90
N LYS A 23 5.15 -5.05 1.93
CA LYS A 23 6.01 -4.92 0.73
C LYS A 23 5.81 -6.09 -0.24
N ALA A 24 5.68 -7.32 0.27
CA ALA A 24 5.43 -8.49 -0.55
C ALA A 24 4.07 -8.42 -1.24
N TYR A 25 3.03 -8.01 -0.52
CA TYR A 25 1.70 -7.77 -1.06
C TYR A 25 1.73 -6.70 -2.16
N MET A 26 2.41 -5.59 -1.91
CA MET A 26 2.51 -4.48 -2.86
C MET A 26 3.20 -4.92 -4.17
N THR A 27 4.24 -5.76 -4.05
CA THR A 27 4.93 -6.35 -5.20
C THR A 27 4.02 -7.27 -6.02
N ARG A 28 3.22 -8.13 -5.37
CA ARG A 28 2.25 -8.99 -6.05
C ARG A 28 1.19 -8.18 -6.77
N TYR A 29 0.68 -7.13 -6.12
CA TYR A 29 -0.28 -6.22 -6.72
C TYR A 29 0.27 -5.57 -8.00
N PHE A 30 1.48 -5.01 -7.99
CA PHE A 30 2.03 -4.36 -9.19
C PHE A 30 2.14 -5.30 -10.38
N LYS A 31 2.56 -6.55 -10.15
CA LYS A 31 2.62 -7.59 -11.20
C LYS A 31 1.25 -7.87 -11.82
N LEU A 32 0.20 -7.93 -11.00
CA LEU A 32 -1.17 -8.24 -11.45
C LEU A 32 -1.87 -7.02 -12.06
N ASN A 33 -1.64 -5.83 -11.50
CA ASN A 33 -2.34 -4.60 -11.91
C ASN A 33 -1.97 -4.14 -13.32
N GLY A 34 -0.76 -4.48 -13.81
CA GLY A 34 -0.38 -4.22 -15.20
C GLY A 34 -1.34 -4.87 -16.21
N ALA A 35 -1.75 -6.11 -15.95
CA ALA A 35 -2.75 -6.80 -16.76
C ALA A 35 -4.17 -6.26 -16.49
N PHE A 36 -4.55 -6.09 -15.22
CA PHE A 36 -5.88 -5.62 -14.85
C PHE A 36 -6.21 -4.20 -15.35
N ARG A 37 -5.25 -3.28 -15.43
CA ARG A 37 -5.49 -1.93 -15.97
C ARG A 37 -5.81 -1.95 -17.46
N LYS A 38 -5.24 -2.90 -18.21
CA LYS A 38 -5.47 -3.03 -19.64
C LYS A 38 -6.88 -3.53 -19.90
N ASP A 39 -7.32 -4.54 -19.15
CA ASP A 39 -8.60 -5.21 -19.38
C ASP A 39 -9.76 -4.52 -18.64
N TYR A 40 -9.49 -3.89 -17.49
CA TYR A 40 -10.49 -3.26 -16.62
C TYR A 40 -10.01 -1.88 -16.10
N PRO A 41 -9.97 -0.85 -16.96
CA PRO A 41 -9.34 0.43 -16.65
C PRO A 41 -9.98 1.18 -15.47
N LYS A 42 -11.31 1.13 -15.31
CA LYS A 42 -12.02 1.78 -14.18
C LYS A 42 -11.70 1.09 -12.85
N THR A 43 -11.75 -0.23 -12.81
CA THR A 43 -11.45 -1.05 -11.62
C THR A 43 -9.96 -0.93 -11.26
N GLY A 44 -9.07 -1.03 -12.24
CA GLY A 44 -7.63 -0.84 -12.03
C GLY A 44 -7.27 0.53 -11.48
N LYS A 45 -8.00 1.60 -11.88
CA LYS A 45 -7.82 2.94 -11.29
C LYS A 45 -8.25 2.98 -9.82
N PHE A 46 -9.42 2.43 -9.49
CA PHE A 46 -9.91 2.38 -8.10
C PHE A 46 -8.96 1.60 -7.19
N ILE A 47 -8.53 0.41 -7.60
CA ILE A 47 -7.60 -0.39 -6.79
C ILE A 47 -6.26 0.34 -6.63
N THR A 48 -5.78 1.03 -7.68
CA THR A 48 -4.55 1.84 -7.58
C THR A 48 -4.68 2.91 -6.50
N GLN A 49 -5.80 3.61 -6.42
CA GLN A 49 -6.01 4.64 -5.40
C GLN A 49 -5.92 4.07 -3.98
N GLN A 50 -6.46 2.88 -3.76
CA GLN A 50 -6.37 2.19 -2.46
C GLN A 50 -4.93 1.75 -2.14
N MET A 51 -4.17 1.36 -3.16
CA MET A 51 -2.76 0.97 -2.99
C MET A 51 -1.83 2.14 -2.72
N SER A 52 -2.21 3.37 -3.09
CA SER A 52 -1.45 4.58 -2.76
C SER A 52 -1.30 4.77 -1.24
N ALA A 53 -2.32 4.43 -0.46
CA ALA A 53 -2.27 4.52 1.00
C ALA A 53 -1.26 3.53 1.59
N LEU A 54 -1.25 2.28 1.11
CA LEU A 54 -0.27 1.27 1.53
C LEU A 54 1.15 1.65 1.12
N GLN A 55 1.34 2.16 -0.11
CA GLN A 55 2.64 2.60 -0.59
C GLN A 55 3.20 3.76 0.25
N ASN A 56 2.34 4.73 0.60
CA ASN A 56 2.75 5.83 1.48
C ASN A 56 3.08 5.34 2.90
N ALA A 57 2.30 4.40 3.45
CA ALA A 57 2.57 3.83 4.77
C ALA A 57 3.91 3.07 4.80
N ILE A 58 4.22 2.29 3.76
CA ILE A 58 5.54 1.65 3.61
C ILE A 58 6.65 2.70 3.62
N ALA A 59 6.51 3.77 2.83
CA ALA A 59 7.53 4.82 2.75
C ALA A 59 7.75 5.55 4.08
N VAL A 60 6.67 5.81 4.84
CA VAL A 60 6.76 6.44 6.17
C VAL A 60 7.50 5.51 7.15
N MET A 61 7.20 4.21 7.14
CA MET A 61 7.88 3.25 8.01
C MET A 61 9.35 3.08 7.65
N GLU A 62 9.70 3.06 6.36
CA GLU A 62 11.09 2.97 5.89
C GLU A 62 11.93 4.19 6.24
N GLN A 63 11.35 5.39 6.22
CA GLN A 63 12.02 6.63 6.63
C GLN A 63 12.19 6.77 8.15
N SER A 64 11.46 5.96 8.92
CA SER A 64 11.51 5.97 10.39
C SER A 64 12.46 4.91 10.97
N GLN A 65 13.13 4.13 10.10
CA GLN A 65 14.21 3.20 10.48
C GLN A 65 15.58 3.87 10.36
#